data_AF-X0TRB4-F1
#
_entry.id   AF-X0TRB4-F1
#
_cell.length_a   1.000
_cell.length_b   1.000
_cell.length_c   1.000
_cell.angle_alpha   90.00
_cell.angle_beta   90.00
_cell.angle_gamma   90.00
#
_symmetry.space_group_name_H-M   'P 1'
#
loop_
_entity.id
_entity.type
_entity.pdbx_description
1 polymer ?
#
loop_
_entity_poly.entity_id
_entity_poly.type
_entity_poly.pdbx_seq_one_letter_code
_entity_poly.pdbx_strand_id
1 'polypeptide(L)'
;PELRQQIEKNGAKILTCQHALGGVGRAVRKKLGTYELEEIIAYTFRIFGEGTKVAVEIAVMAADAGLISTKEPCISIGGTSSGVDTAILLRPGHAQNFFDIKIMEILAKPRLITSEE
;
A
#
# COMPACT_ATOMS: atom_id res chain seq x y z
N PRO A 1 -3.59 11.78 19.52
CA PRO A 1 -5.00 11.61 19.96
C PRO A 1 -5.94 12.64 19.29
N GLU A 2 -5.58 13.92 19.32
CA GLU A 2 -6.38 15.03 18.77
C GLU A 2 -6.63 14.91 17.26
N LEU A 3 -5.60 14.66 16.45
CA LEU A 3 -5.75 14.48 15.00
C LEU A 3 -6.64 13.28 14.63
N ARG A 4 -6.52 12.17 15.38
CA ARG A 4 -7.38 10.98 15.20
C ARG A 4 -8.85 11.34 15.38
N GLN A 5 -9.18 12.08 16.46
CA GLN A 5 -10.55 12.51 16.74
C GLN A 5 -11.08 13.44 15.65
N GLN A 6 -10.25 14.35 15.12
CA GLN A 6 -10.65 15.23 14.02
C GLN A 6 -10.97 14.45 12.75
N ILE A 7 -10.16 13.45 12.39
CA ILE A 7 -10.37 12.58 11.23
C ILE A 7 -11.68 11.78 11.39
N GLU A 8 -11.90 11.16 12.55
CA GLU A 8 -13.11 10.40 12.86
C GLU A 8 -14.36 11.29 12.86
N LYS A 9 -14.27 12.51 13.41
CA LYS A 9 -15.36 13.51 13.38
C LYS A 9 -15.74 13.94 11.96
N ASN A 10 -14.79 13.91 11.02
CA ASN A 10 -15.04 14.18 9.61
C ASN A 10 -15.56 12.94 8.85
N GLY A 11 -15.88 11.85 9.54
CA GLY A 11 -16.50 10.65 8.96
C GLY A 11 -15.52 9.64 8.36
N ALA A 12 -14.21 9.87 8.48
CA ALA A 12 -13.20 8.94 7.98
C ALA A 12 -12.97 7.79 8.97
N LYS A 13 -12.73 6.59 8.43
CA LYS A 13 -12.34 5.41 9.22
C LYS A 13 -10.82 5.35 9.33
N ILE A 14 -10.29 4.99 10.49
CA ILE A 14 -8.85 4.83 10.70
C ILE A 14 -8.53 3.37 10.97
N LEU A 15 -7.64 2.82 10.15
CA LEU A 15 -7.07 1.49 10.34
C LEU A 15 -5.64 1.61 10.87
N THR A 16 -5.34 0.83 11.91
CA THR A 16 -3.97 0.59 12.37
C THR A 16 -3.78 -0.92 12.46
N CYS A 17 -2.95 -1.47 11.59
CA CYS A 17 -2.68 -2.90 11.54
C CYS A 17 -1.28 -3.16 10.96
N GLN A 18 -0.92 -4.43 10.87
CA GLN A 18 0.34 -4.84 10.25
C GLN A 18 0.37 -4.48 8.77
N HIS A 19 1.55 -4.08 8.30
CA HIS A 19 1.83 -3.85 6.87
C HIS A 19 1.74 -5.15 6.09
N ALA A 20 0.86 -5.22 5.08
CA ALA A 20 0.62 -6.44 4.30
C ALA A 20 1.86 -6.90 3.50
N LEU A 21 2.70 -5.98 3.02
CA LEU A 21 3.94 -6.26 2.27
C LEU A 21 5.19 -6.14 3.16
N GLY A 22 5.09 -6.59 4.40
CA GLY A 22 6.24 -6.65 5.30
C GLY A 22 6.04 -7.63 6.42
N GLY A 23 4.94 -7.52 7.14
CA GLY A 23 4.52 -8.45 8.18
C GLY A 23 5.60 -9.12 9.03
N VAL A 24 5.41 -10.41 9.28
CA VAL A 24 6.34 -11.24 10.04
C VAL A 24 7.62 -11.49 9.24
N GLY A 25 7.59 -11.61 7.90
CA GLY A 25 8.80 -11.83 7.12
C GLY A 25 9.81 -10.69 7.29
N ARG A 26 9.37 -9.44 7.45
CA ARG A 26 10.29 -8.33 7.79
C ARG A 26 11.08 -8.61 9.08
N ALA A 27 10.49 -9.26 10.08
CA ALA A 27 11.21 -9.66 11.29
C ALA A 27 12.21 -10.79 10.98
N VAL A 28 11.83 -11.78 10.17
CA VAL A 28 12.72 -12.88 9.73
C VAL A 28 13.92 -12.35 8.95
N ARG A 29 13.68 -11.53 7.92
CA ARG A 29 14.71 -10.84 7.13
C ARG A 29 15.71 -10.09 8.02
N LYS A 30 15.23 -9.30 8.98
CA LYS A 30 16.09 -8.52 9.89
C LYS A 30 16.88 -9.41 10.85
N LYS A 31 16.28 -10.49 11.35
CA LYS A 31 16.90 -11.37 12.34
C LYS A 31 17.94 -12.32 11.72
N LEU A 32 17.65 -12.83 10.52
CA LEU A 32 18.43 -13.88 9.86
C LEU A 32 19.27 -13.38 8.67
N GLY A 33 19.07 -12.14 8.20
CA GLY A 33 19.78 -11.61 7.04
C GLY A 33 19.38 -12.29 5.72
N THR A 34 18.12 -12.73 5.60
CA THR A 34 17.58 -13.46 4.45
C THR A 34 16.71 -12.58 3.54
N TYR A 35 16.03 -13.18 2.56
CA TYR A 35 15.01 -12.56 1.70
C TYR A 35 13.62 -13.13 1.98
N GLU A 36 12.58 -12.32 1.79
CA GLU A 36 11.19 -12.69 2.02
C GLU A 36 10.29 -12.27 0.85
N LEU A 37 9.31 -13.11 0.53
CA LEU A 37 8.50 -12.98 -0.68
C LEU A 37 7.70 -11.68 -0.72
N GLU A 38 7.07 -11.29 0.39
CA GLU A 38 6.27 -10.08 0.48
C GLU A 38 7.10 -8.81 0.25
N GLU A 39 8.38 -8.84 0.62
CA GLU A 39 9.27 -7.71 0.38
C GLU A 39 9.82 -7.71 -1.04
N ILE A 40 10.04 -8.86 -1.68
CA ILE A 40 10.35 -8.95 -3.11
C ILE A 40 9.21 -8.32 -3.93
N ILE A 41 7.95 -8.62 -3.58
CA ILE A 41 6.78 -7.98 -4.17
C ILE A 41 6.80 -6.46 -3.91
N ALA A 42 7.08 -6.04 -2.67
CA ALA A 42 7.21 -4.62 -2.34
C ALA A 42 8.28 -3.91 -3.19
N TYR A 43 9.45 -4.52 -3.36
CA TYR A 43 10.53 -4.00 -4.21
C TYR A 43 10.11 -3.91 -5.68
N THR A 44 9.32 -4.88 -6.16
CA THR A 44 8.78 -4.86 -7.52
C THR A 44 7.87 -3.65 -7.74
N PHE A 45 6.97 -3.34 -6.79
CA PHE A 45 6.13 -2.13 -6.91
C PHE A 45 6.93 -0.83 -6.78
N ARG A 46 8.01 -0.82 -6.01
CA ARG A 46 8.88 0.36 -5.87
C ARG A 46 9.59 0.75 -7.17
N ILE A 47 9.65 -0.15 -8.16
CA ILE A 47 10.08 0.20 -9.52
C ILE A 47 9.20 1.33 -10.11
N PHE A 48 7.94 1.44 -9.68
CA PHE A 48 7.01 2.51 -10.04
C PHE A 48 7.02 3.70 -9.04
N GLY A 49 7.84 3.64 -7.99
CA GLY A 49 7.92 4.61 -6.88
C GLY A 49 7.41 4.05 -5.55
N GLU A 50 7.89 4.59 -4.43
CA GLU A 50 7.48 4.14 -3.08
C GLU A 50 5.96 4.26 -2.87
N GLY A 51 5.36 5.35 -3.36
CA GLY A 51 3.92 5.57 -3.27
C GLY A 51 3.08 4.47 -3.93
N THR A 52 3.55 3.86 -5.04
CA THR A 52 2.84 2.76 -5.70
C THR A 52 2.76 1.53 -4.80
N LYS A 53 3.88 1.15 -4.19
CA LYS A 53 3.93 0.05 -3.22
C LYS A 53 2.97 0.33 -2.06
N VAL A 54 3.00 1.54 -1.51
CA VAL A 54 2.14 1.93 -0.37
C VAL A 54 0.67 1.85 -0.76
N ALA A 55 0.29 2.40 -1.91
CA ALA A 55 -1.09 2.42 -2.36
C ALA A 55 -1.66 0.99 -2.55
N VAL A 56 -0.87 0.05 -3.09
CA VAL A 56 -1.28 -1.36 -3.18
C VAL A 56 -1.36 -1.99 -1.78
N GLU A 57 -0.35 -1.78 -0.94
CA GLU A 57 -0.27 -2.36 0.41
C GLU A 57 -1.47 -1.96 1.30
N ILE A 58 -1.82 -0.66 1.34
CA ILE A 58 -2.91 -0.18 2.19
C ILE A 58 -4.29 -0.62 1.68
N ALA A 59 -4.45 -0.86 0.38
CA ALA A 59 -5.69 -1.37 -0.17
C ALA A 59 -5.94 -2.81 0.29
N VAL A 60 -4.90 -3.64 0.34
CA VAL A 60 -4.97 -5.00 0.91
C VAL A 60 -5.30 -4.94 2.40
N MET A 61 -4.59 -4.10 3.15
CA MET A 61 -4.86 -3.90 4.59
C MET A 61 -6.31 -3.49 4.85
N ALA A 62 -6.84 -2.54 4.06
CA ALA A 62 -8.22 -2.08 4.20
C ALA A 62 -9.26 -3.15 3.82
N ALA A 63 -8.97 -3.96 2.79
CA ALA A 63 -9.83 -5.06 2.39
C ALA A 63 -9.87 -6.16 3.45
N ASP A 64 -8.73 -6.56 4.00
CA ASP A 64 -8.64 -7.57 5.07
C ASP A 64 -9.30 -7.12 6.37
N ALA A 65 -9.28 -5.81 6.65
CA ALA A 65 -10.00 -5.23 7.78
C ALA A 65 -11.52 -5.07 7.54
N GLY A 66 -12.03 -5.43 6.35
CA GLY A 66 -13.44 -5.28 5.99
C GLY A 66 -13.92 -3.83 5.86
N LEU A 67 -12.99 -2.88 5.65
CA LEU A 67 -13.32 -1.45 5.54
C LEU A 67 -13.70 -1.03 4.13
N ILE A 68 -13.24 -1.77 3.12
CA ILE A 68 -13.55 -1.58 1.70
C ILE A 68 -14.01 -2.91 1.07
N SER A 69 -14.80 -2.82 0.00
CA SER A 69 -15.30 -3.97 -0.74
C SER A 69 -14.30 -4.44 -1.80
N THR A 70 -14.14 -5.76 -1.96
CA THR A 70 -13.34 -6.38 -3.04
C THR A 70 -14.14 -6.58 -4.35
N LYS A 71 -15.42 -6.18 -4.34
CA LYS A 71 -16.33 -6.31 -5.48
C LYS A 71 -16.36 -5.09 -6.39
N GLU A 72 -15.87 -3.95 -5.92
CA GLU A 72 -15.86 -2.69 -6.65
C GLU A 72 -14.45 -2.07 -6.68
N PRO A 73 -14.11 -1.29 -7.71
CA PRO A 73 -12.86 -0.54 -7.72
C PRO A 73 -12.83 0.54 -6.63
N CYS A 74 -11.63 0.85 -6.12
CA CYS A 74 -11.38 1.97 -5.23
C CYS A 74 -10.15 2.76 -5.69
N ILE A 75 -10.10 4.04 -5.30
CA ILE A 75 -8.89 4.85 -5.42
C ILE A 75 -8.07 4.62 -4.16
N SER A 76 -6.81 4.22 -4.34
CA SER A 76 -5.83 4.12 -3.27
C SER A 76 -4.70 5.12 -3.50
N ILE A 77 -4.29 5.79 -2.42
CA ILE A 77 -3.29 6.85 -2.48
C ILE A 77 -2.11 6.54 -1.55
N GLY A 78 -0.90 6.73 -2.03
CA GLY A 78 0.35 6.46 -1.32
C GLY A 78 1.35 7.59 -1.53
N GLY A 79 2.41 7.60 -0.72
CA GLY A 79 3.45 8.62 -0.79
C GLY A 79 4.84 8.08 -0.49
N THR A 80 5.84 8.89 -0.79
CA THR A 80 7.26 8.62 -0.55
C THR A 80 7.74 9.39 0.68
N SER A 81 8.19 8.67 1.73
CA SER A 81 8.66 9.24 3.00
C SER A 81 7.60 10.01 3.79
N SER A 82 7.07 11.12 3.24
CA SER A 82 6.02 11.94 3.80
C SER A 82 5.07 12.45 2.70
N GLY A 83 3.85 12.83 3.09
CA GLY A 83 2.83 13.29 2.14
C GLY A 83 2.27 12.17 1.27
N VAL A 84 1.67 12.56 0.14
CA VAL A 84 1.03 11.68 -0.84
C VAL A 84 1.45 12.15 -2.23
N ASP A 85 1.95 11.25 -3.06
CA ASP A 85 2.48 11.55 -4.39
C ASP A 85 1.96 10.62 -5.50
N THR A 86 1.29 9.53 -5.11
CA THR A 86 0.83 8.49 -6.01
C THR A 86 -0.64 8.19 -5.75
N ALA A 87 -1.43 8.10 -6.82
CA ALA A 87 -2.84 7.74 -6.80
C ALA A 87 -3.14 6.71 -7.88
N ILE A 88 -3.79 5.61 -7.49
CA ILE A 88 -4.11 4.49 -8.39
C ILE A 88 -5.58 4.09 -8.24
N LEU A 89 -6.24 3.78 -9.36
CA LEU A 89 -7.52 3.09 -9.37
C LEU A 89 -7.23 1.60 -9.42
N LEU A 90 -7.76 0.84 -8.47
CA LEU A 90 -7.55 -0.61 -8.41
C LEU A 90 -8.80 -1.34 -7.93
N ARG A 91 -8.95 -2.60 -8.33
CA ARG A 91 -9.86 -3.54 -7.67
C ARG A 91 -9.10 -4.25 -6.54
N PRO A 92 -9.47 -4.05 -5.26
CA PRO A 92 -8.72 -4.59 -4.14
C PRO A 92 -8.98 -6.09 -3.97
N GLY A 93 -8.07 -6.75 -3.28
CA GLY A 93 -8.13 -8.17 -2.96
C GLY A 93 -7.57 -8.43 -1.56
N HIS A 94 -7.94 -9.56 -0.98
CA HIS A 94 -7.44 -10.01 0.32
C HIS A 94 -6.00 -10.50 0.20
N ALA A 95 -5.21 -10.46 1.29
CA ALA A 95 -3.83 -10.93 1.27
C ALA A 95 -3.71 -12.41 0.82
N GLN A 96 -4.66 -13.27 1.21
CA GLN A 96 -4.69 -14.68 0.79
C GLN A 96 -4.89 -14.87 -0.73
N ASN A 97 -5.49 -13.88 -1.39
CA ASN A 97 -5.78 -13.87 -2.83
C ASN A 97 -5.05 -12.69 -3.51
N PHE A 98 -3.83 -12.38 -3.06
CA PHE A 98 -3.11 -11.16 -3.43
C PHE A 98 -3.02 -10.94 -4.95
N PHE A 99 -2.83 -12.00 -5.73
CA PHE A 99 -2.67 -11.91 -7.19
C PHE A 99 -3.98 -11.68 -7.96
N ASP A 100 -5.13 -11.66 -7.28
CA ASP A 100 -6.41 -11.26 -7.86
C ASP A 100 -6.58 -9.74 -7.96
N ILE A 101 -5.74 -8.97 -7.25
CA ILE A 101 -5.72 -7.50 -7.32
C ILE A 101 -5.51 -7.07 -8.77
N LYS A 102 -6.28 -6.07 -9.21
CA LYS A 102 -6.13 -5.46 -10.54
C LYS A 102 -5.85 -3.97 -10.39
N ILE A 103 -4.65 -3.54 -10.73
CA ILE A 103 -4.34 -2.12 -10.91
C ILE A 103 -4.92 -1.72 -12.26
N MET A 104 -5.94 -0.88 -12.25
CA MET A 104 -6.71 -0.51 -13.45
C MET A 104 -6.12 0.74 -14.11
N GLU A 105 -5.81 1.76 -13.30
CA GLU A 105 -5.26 3.03 -13.77
C GLU A 105 -4.25 3.60 -12.78
N ILE A 106 -3.27 4.32 -13.29
CA ILE A 106 -2.37 5.17 -12.50
C ILE A 106 -2.78 6.62 -12.77
N LEU A 107 -3.42 7.25 -11.79
CA LEU A 107 -3.96 8.61 -11.92
C LEU A 107 -2.87 9.67 -11.79
N ALA A 108 -1.94 9.45 -10.86
CA ALA A 108 -0.77 10.29 -10.65
C ALA A 108 0.35 9.46 -10.02
N LYS A 109 1.60 9.76 -10.39
CA LYS A 109 2.80 9.30 -9.69
C LYS A 109 3.98 10.21 -10.02
N PRO A 110 5.04 10.25 -9.19
CA PRO A 110 6.25 10.99 -9.54
C PRO A 110 6.88 10.52 -10.86
N ARG A 111 7.53 11.46 -11.55
CA ARG A 111 8.54 11.11 -12.55
C ARG A 111 9.78 10.61 -11.80
N LEU A 112 10.15 9.36 -12.00
CA LEU A 112 11.38 8.82 -11.44
C LEU A 112 12.53 9.24 -12.35
N ILE A 113 13.47 9.99 -11.80
CA ILE A 113 14.67 10.42 -12.51
C ILE A 113 15.77 9.44 -12.14
N THR A 114 16.35 8.77 -13.14
CA THR A 114 17.62 8.07 -12.96
C THR A 114 18.71 9.13 -12.96
N SER A 115 19.62 9.08 -11.99
CA SER A 115 20.77 9.98 -11.94
C SER A 115 21.73 9.66 -13.09
N GLU A 116 21.40 10.16 -14.28
CA GLU A 116 22.24 10.35 -15.45
C GLU A 116 21.90 11.69 -16.13
N GLU A 117 21.49 12.69 -15.34
CA GLU A 117 21.54 14.13 -15.62
C GLU A 117 22.12 14.86 -14.41
#